data_AF-A0A8B3NV02-F1
#
_entry.id   AF-A0A8B3NV02-F1
#
_cell.length_a   1.000
_cell.length_b   1.000
_cell.length_c   1.000
_cell.angle_alpha   90.00
_cell.angle_beta   90.00
_cell.angle_gamma   90.00
#
_symmetry.space_group_name_H-M   'P 1'
#
loop_
_entity.id
_entity.type
_entity.pdbx_description
1 polymer ?
#
loop_
_entity_poly.entity_id
_entity_poly.type
_entity_poly.pdbx_seq_one_letter_code
_entity_poly.pdbx_strand_id
1 'polypeptide(L)'
;DVMKFQEAGEKAPARVTVANLGLLGPEGPMPLHLTRWVLDRLSQRWFTGTQAEQTSDTTFVDFVNILQHRMIALYYRAWADAHPAVQVERSVGGRVRAMLEAMSGIGLPGTQDAELDAVRLRQAGSLARQVDGPERLTLFLATAFKVPVEIKEFVASWITIPAALQSRVGKAYAALGRGATIGPRVFSRQSRIELRVGPLDLDDFKSFLPGERRLALFKKAVRDMIGEALDVDLRIVLARDAVPPPKIGTVQLGRTSWLARPAEKGDADDLKLRTVVGWRPEMAEAAA
;
A
#
# COMPACT_ATOMS: atom_id res chain seq x y z
N ASP A 1 28.86 -16.04 7.06
CA ASP A 1 30.20 -16.34 7.64
C ASP A 1 30.50 -15.53 8.90
N VAL A 2 29.56 -15.46 9.84
CA VAL A 2 29.85 -14.98 11.20
C VAL A 2 30.33 -16.18 12.00
N MET A 3 31.56 -16.11 12.51
CA MET A 3 32.18 -17.20 13.26
C MET A 3 31.87 -17.13 14.76
N LYS A 4 31.78 -15.91 15.28
CA LYS A 4 31.50 -15.67 16.69
C LYS A 4 30.80 -14.34 16.87
N PHE A 5 29.79 -14.32 17.73
CA PHE A 5 29.13 -13.11 18.19
C PHE A 5 29.24 -13.04 19.72
N GLN A 6 29.60 -11.87 20.22
CA GLN A 6 29.61 -11.53 21.63
C GLN A 6 28.71 -10.32 21.80
N GLU A 7 27.71 -10.44 22.67
CA GLU A 7 26.80 -9.33 22.98
C GLU A 7 27.54 -8.19 23.69
N ALA A 8 26.95 -7.00 23.64
CA ALA A 8 27.48 -5.86 24.37
C ALA A 8 27.29 -6.07 25.88
N GLY A 9 28.33 -5.79 26.66
CA GLY A 9 28.27 -5.73 28.12
C GLY A 9 28.29 -4.29 28.63
N GLU A 10 28.19 -4.09 29.95
CA GLU A 10 28.24 -2.75 30.56
C GLU A 10 29.53 -1.96 30.24
N LYS A 11 30.63 -2.67 29.96
CA LYS A 11 31.97 -2.08 29.75
C LYS A 11 32.55 -2.33 28.36
N ALA A 12 31.85 -3.06 27.48
CA ALA A 12 32.38 -3.45 26.18
C ALA A 12 31.28 -3.49 25.10
N PRO A 13 31.54 -2.97 23.88
CA PRO A 13 30.60 -3.06 22.78
C PRO A 13 30.49 -4.50 22.27
N ALA A 14 29.41 -4.79 21.54
CA ALA A 14 29.24 -6.08 20.88
C ALA A 14 30.38 -6.36 19.89
N ARG A 15 30.88 -7.60 19.86
CA ARG A 15 31.97 -8.02 18.97
C ARG A 15 31.49 -9.12 18.03
N VAL A 16 31.65 -8.87 16.73
CA VAL A 16 31.37 -9.83 15.66
C VAL A 16 32.69 -10.27 15.05
N THR A 17 32.92 -11.57 14.95
CA THR A 17 34.07 -12.16 14.27
C THR A 17 33.61 -12.77 12.95
N VAL A 18 34.27 -12.41 11.86
CA VAL A 18 33.94 -12.85 10.50
C VAL A 18 35.12 -13.61 9.90
N ALA A 19 34.84 -14.63 9.08
CA ALA A 19 35.88 -15.43 8.41
C ALA A 19 36.24 -14.94 7.00
N ASN A 20 35.40 -14.10 6.39
CA ASN A 20 35.43 -13.85 4.95
C ASN A 20 36.39 -12.70 4.54
N LEU A 21 36.78 -11.84 5.49
CA LEU A 21 37.66 -10.70 5.20
C LEU A 21 38.76 -10.59 6.25
N GLY A 22 40.02 -10.50 5.81
CA GLY A 22 41.16 -10.35 6.71
C GLY A 22 42.44 -9.98 5.97
N LEU A 23 43.29 -9.18 6.62
CA LEU A 23 44.62 -8.86 6.10
C LEU A 23 45.62 -10.01 6.31
N LEU A 24 45.37 -10.88 7.29
CA LEU A 24 46.22 -11.99 7.70
C LEU A 24 45.63 -13.31 7.21
N GLY A 25 46.49 -14.30 6.96
CA GLY A 25 46.11 -15.62 6.47
C GLY A 25 46.90 -16.02 5.22
N PRO A 26 46.68 -17.24 4.69
CA PRO A 26 47.34 -17.72 3.49
C PRO A 26 46.96 -16.91 2.25
N GLU A 27 45.69 -16.50 2.17
CA GLU A 27 45.12 -15.67 1.08
C GLU A 27 45.09 -14.18 1.46
N GLY A 28 45.71 -13.80 2.58
CA GLY A 28 45.74 -12.42 3.04
C GLY A 28 46.73 -11.57 2.22
N PRO A 29 46.44 -10.28 1.98
CA PRO A 29 47.35 -9.38 1.26
C PRO A 29 48.65 -9.08 2.01
N MET A 30 48.73 -9.38 3.32
CA MET A 30 49.94 -9.16 4.09
C MET A 30 51.01 -10.21 3.78
N PRO A 31 52.30 -9.83 3.80
CA PRO A 31 53.39 -10.79 3.67
C PRO A 31 53.25 -11.97 4.64
N LEU A 32 53.44 -13.20 4.14
CA LEU A 32 53.26 -14.43 4.91
C LEU A 32 54.09 -14.48 6.20
N HIS A 33 55.27 -13.85 6.22
CA HIS A 33 56.11 -13.80 7.42
C HIS A 33 55.43 -13.05 8.58
N LEU A 34 54.61 -12.03 8.31
CA LEU A 34 53.84 -11.32 9.33
C LEU A 34 52.70 -12.19 9.87
N THR A 35 51.99 -12.90 8.98
CA THR A 35 50.97 -13.88 9.40
C THR A 35 51.58 -14.93 10.32
N ARG A 36 52.76 -15.48 9.98
CA ARG A 36 53.46 -16.45 10.82
C ARG A 36 53.86 -15.88 12.18
N TRP A 37 54.40 -14.67 12.21
CA TRP A 37 54.78 -13.98 13.45
C TRP A 37 53.58 -13.72 14.36
N VAL A 38 52.44 -13.32 13.79
CA VAL A 38 51.19 -13.16 14.54
C VAL A 38 50.69 -14.49 15.10
N LEU A 39 50.70 -15.56 14.29
CA LEU A 39 50.28 -16.90 14.74
C LEU A 39 51.15 -17.41 15.89
N ASP A 40 52.47 -17.18 15.84
CA ASP A 40 53.39 -17.53 16.91
C ASP A 40 53.01 -16.83 18.22
N ARG A 41 52.76 -15.51 18.18
CA ARG A 41 52.31 -14.73 19.35
C ARG A 41 50.94 -15.14 19.89
N LEU A 42 49.99 -15.46 19.01
CA LEU A 42 48.68 -15.97 19.43
C LEU A 42 48.77 -17.35 20.08
N SER A 43 49.78 -18.15 19.71
CA SER A 43 50.02 -19.48 20.29
C SER A 43 50.73 -19.41 21.65
N GLN A 44 51.48 -18.34 21.90
CA GLN A 44 52.15 -18.08 23.18
C GLN A 44 51.12 -17.67 24.23
N ARG A 45 50.68 -18.66 25.03
CA ARG A 45 49.78 -18.42 26.16
C ARG A 45 50.60 -18.13 27.42
N TRP A 46 50.36 -16.98 28.04
CA TRP A 46 50.96 -16.62 29.31
C TRP A 46 49.96 -16.85 30.45
N PHE A 47 50.43 -17.38 31.58
CA PHE A 47 49.64 -17.52 32.81
C PHE A 47 49.84 -16.27 33.69
N THR A 48 48.82 -15.42 33.82
CA THR A 48 48.87 -14.22 34.69
C THR A 48 48.19 -14.45 36.03
N GLY A 49 48.84 -15.15 36.97
CA GLY A 49 48.42 -15.24 38.38
C GLY A 49 47.37 -16.32 38.74
N THR A 50 47.05 -16.43 40.03
CA THR A 50 46.28 -17.52 40.66
C THR A 50 44.79 -17.62 40.26
N GLN A 51 44.30 -16.70 39.42
CA GLN A 51 42.96 -16.71 38.81
C GLN A 51 43.01 -16.49 37.27
N ALA A 52 44.16 -16.76 36.63
CA ALA A 52 44.40 -16.38 35.23
C ALA A 52 43.56 -17.13 34.19
N GLU A 53 42.81 -16.39 33.39
CA GLU A 53 42.45 -16.85 32.05
C GLU A 53 43.69 -16.91 31.16
N GLN A 54 43.76 -17.90 30.27
CA GLN A 54 44.82 -18.02 29.27
C GLN A 54 44.83 -16.77 28.38
N THR A 55 45.86 -15.92 28.50
CA THR A 55 45.96 -14.69 27.70
C THR A 55 47.07 -14.84 26.66
N SER A 56 46.73 -14.59 25.40
CA SER A 56 47.67 -14.48 24.27
C SER A 56 47.86 -13.01 23.89
N ASP A 57 49.02 -12.66 23.33
CA ASP A 57 49.23 -11.30 22.81
C ASP A 57 48.42 -11.06 21.53
N THR A 58 47.31 -10.33 21.65
CA THR A 58 46.45 -9.94 20.52
C THR A 58 46.76 -8.54 19.97
N THR A 59 47.76 -7.83 20.49
CA THR A 59 47.98 -6.39 20.22
C THR A 59 48.00 -6.06 18.73
N PHE A 60 48.77 -6.80 17.93
CA PHE A 60 48.88 -6.53 16.50
C PHE A 60 47.61 -6.90 15.73
N VAL A 61 46.93 -7.98 16.14
CA VAL A 61 45.64 -8.39 15.56
C VAL A 61 44.58 -7.33 15.82
N ASP A 62 44.53 -6.80 17.03
CA ASP A 62 43.60 -5.75 17.39
C ASP A 62 43.92 -4.43 16.67
N PHE A 63 45.21 -4.08 16.50
CA PHE A 63 45.62 -2.94 15.66
C PHE A 63 45.18 -3.10 14.20
N VAL A 64 45.43 -4.26 13.60
CA VAL A 64 44.97 -4.58 12.24
C VAL A 64 43.45 -4.55 12.15
N ASN A 65 42.75 -5.06 13.17
CA ASN A 65 41.29 -5.02 13.28
C ASN A 65 40.75 -3.59 13.27
N ILE A 66 41.41 -2.62 13.90
CA ILE A 66 41.01 -1.20 13.84
C ILE A 66 41.00 -0.70 12.38
N LEU A 67 42.00 -1.09 11.58
CA LEU A 67 42.12 -0.66 10.18
C LEU A 67 41.07 -1.34 9.28
N GLN A 68 40.87 -2.66 9.43
CA GLN A 68 39.93 -3.41 8.60
C GLN A 68 38.47 -3.32 9.05
N HIS A 69 38.20 -2.89 10.29
CA HIS A 69 36.85 -2.77 10.84
C HIS A 69 35.93 -1.94 9.93
N ARG A 70 36.40 -0.75 9.51
CA ARG A 70 35.62 0.13 8.63
C ARG A 70 35.32 -0.52 7.28
N MET A 71 36.28 -1.26 6.72
CA MET A 71 36.09 -1.95 5.44
C MET A 71 35.04 -3.08 5.55
N ILE A 72 35.11 -3.88 6.62
CA ILE A 72 34.11 -4.93 6.90
C ILE A 72 32.71 -4.32 7.10
N ALA A 73 32.63 -3.22 7.86
CA ALA A 73 31.36 -2.52 8.07
C ALA A 73 30.77 -1.95 6.77
N LEU A 74 31.61 -1.37 5.90
CA LEU A 74 31.17 -0.87 4.59
C LEU A 74 30.78 -2.00 3.64
N TYR A 75 31.49 -3.13 3.65
CA TYR A 75 31.12 -4.32 2.91
C TYR A 75 29.73 -4.82 3.31
N TYR A 76 29.46 -4.94 4.61
CA TYR A 76 28.13 -5.30 5.10
C TYR A 76 27.08 -4.27 4.71
N ARG A 77 27.38 -2.97 4.78
CA ARG A 77 26.43 -1.92 4.37
C ARG A 77 26.11 -1.99 2.88
N ALA A 78 27.10 -2.21 2.01
CA ALA A 78 26.89 -2.36 0.58
C ALA A 78 26.08 -3.63 0.25
N TRP A 79 26.41 -4.74 0.90
CA TRP A 79 25.62 -5.97 0.80
C TRP A 79 24.17 -5.74 1.26
N ALA A 80 23.96 -5.17 2.44
CA ALA A 80 22.64 -4.89 2.98
C ALA A 80 21.85 -3.88 2.12
N ASP A 81 22.52 -2.93 1.46
CA ASP A 81 21.86 -2.01 0.51
C ASP A 81 21.36 -2.75 -0.74
N ALA A 82 22.09 -3.76 -1.21
CA ALA A 82 21.69 -4.55 -2.38
C ALA A 82 20.61 -5.61 -2.08
N HIS A 83 20.26 -5.86 -0.81
CA HIS A 83 19.34 -6.93 -0.42
C HIS A 83 18.03 -6.38 0.17
N PRO A 84 16.91 -6.40 -0.59
CA PRO A 84 15.63 -5.87 -0.14
C PRO A 84 15.11 -6.44 1.18
N ALA A 85 15.30 -7.74 1.44
CA ALA A 85 14.86 -8.38 2.67
C ALA A 85 15.45 -7.71 3.92
N VAL A 86 16.74 -7.38 3.88
CA VAL A 86 17.46 -6.71 4.98
C VAL A 86 17.01 -5.25 5.14
N GLN A 87 16.62 -4.61 4.04
CA GLN A 87 16.12 -3.24 4.07
C GLN A 87 14.73 -3.11 4.68
N VAL A 88 13.85 -4.09 4.45
CA VAL A 88 12.46 -4.09 4.92
C VAL A 88 12.38 -4.29 6.42
N GLU A 89 13.30 -5.06 7.01
CA GLU A 89 13.37 -5.27 8.48
C GLU A 89 13.80 -4.02 9.26
N ARG A 90 14.38 -3.02 8.59
CA ARG A 90 14.83 -1.79 9.25
C ARG A 90 13.66 -0.86 9.54
N SER A 91 13.55 -0.39 10.79
CA SER A 91 12.50 0.52 11.25
C SER A 91 12.43 1.83 10.47
N VAL A 92 13.56 2.35 9.99
CA VAL A 92 13.65 3.60 9.23
C VAL A 92 13.14 3.43 7.79
N GLY A 93 12.89 2.21 7.33
CA GLY A 93 12.56 1.94 5.92
C GLY A 93 13.78 2.18 5.05
N GLY A 94 14.31 1.12 4.43
CA GLY A 94 15.43 1.29 3.51
C GLY A 94 15.07 2.07 2.23
N ARG A 95 16.07 2.29 1.39
CA ARG A 95 15.94 2.86 0.04
C ARG A 95 14.82 2.19 -0.77
N VAL A 96 14.68 0.88 -0.65
CA VAL A 96 13.62 0.10 -1.32
C VAL A 96 12.23 0.56 -0.88
N ARG A 97 12.00 0.77 0.41
CA ARG A 97 10.72 1.26 0.91
C ARG A 97 10.43 2.66 0.39
N ALA A 98 11.40 3.56 0.47
CA ALA A 98 11.25 4.92 -0.06
C ALA A 98 10.94 4.93 -1.58
N MET A 99 11.55 4.03 -2.36
CA MET A 99 11.22 3.84 -3.77
C MET A 99 9.78 3.35 -3.97
N LEU A 100 9.34 2.35 -3.20
CA LEU A 100 7.96 1.85 -3.26
C LEU A 100 6.95 2.93 -2.86
N GLU A 101 7.25 3.72 -1.83
CA GLU A 101 6.42 4.86 -1.39
C GLU A 101 6.30 5.91 -2.50
N ALA A 102 7.41 6.25 -3.17
CA ALA A 102 7.40 7.16 -4.31
C ALA A 102 6.58 6.58 -5.48
N MET A 103 6.76 5.29 -5.80
CA MET A 103 6.03 4.59 -6.84
C MET A 103 4.52 4.50 -6.57
N SER A 104 4.13 4.37 -5.30
CA SER A 104 2.72 4.32 -4.89
C SER A 104 2.11 5.70 -4.62
N GLY A 105 2.83 6.80 -4.90
CA GLY A 105 2.35 8.16 -4.73
C GLY A 105 2.25 8.64 -3.28
N ILE A 106 2.91 7.97 -2.33
CA ILE A 106 2.90 8.32 -0.89
C ILE A 106 4.25 8.82 -0.36
N GLY A 107 5.23 9.03 -1.24
CA GLY A 107 6.58 9.45 -0.88
C GLY A 107 6.72 10.93 -0.48
N LEU A 108 5.67 11.75 -0.59
CA LEU A 108 5.70 13.16 -0.22
C LEU A 108 5.11 13.39 1.18
N PRO A 109 5.53 14.46 1.89
CA PRO A 109 4.89 14.84 3.14
C PRO A 109 3.39 15.11 2.94
N GLY A 110 2.54 14.51 3.78
CA GLY A 110 1.09 14.70 3.74
C GLY A 110 0.31 13.77 2.80
N THR A 111 0.98 12.92 2.02
CA THR A 111 0.30 11.93 1.13
C THR A 111 0.02 10.58 1.82
N GLN A 112 0.59 10.36 2.99
CA GLN A 112 0.46 9.12 3.77
C GLN A 112 -0.94 8.97 4.37
N ASP A 113 -1.44 7.75 4.35
CA ASP A 113 -2.67 7.34 5.00
C ASP A 113 -2.45 5.97 5.65
N ALA A 114 -2.34 5.95 6.98
CA ALA A 114 -2.05 4.74 7.74
C ALA A 114 -3.00 3.56 7.44
N GLU A 115 -4.24 3.83 7.02
CA GLU A 115 -5.22 2.79 6.68
C GLU A 115 -5.00 2.18 5.28
N LEU A 116 -4.38 2.92 4.35
CA LEU A 116 -4.19 2.50 2.95
C LEU A 116 -2.73 2.26 2.56
N ASP A 117 -1.77 2.79 3.31
CA ASP A 117 -0.35 2.79 2.95
C ASP A 117 0.21 1.38 2.77
N ALA A 118 -0.18 0.43 3.61
CA ALA A 118 0.24 -0.96 3.46
C ALA A 118 -0.19 -1.57 2.12
N VAL A 119 -1.40 -1.23 1.65
CA VAL A 119 -1.95 -1.71 0.38
C VAL A 119 -1.31 -0.99 -0.79
N ARG A 120 -1.11 0.33 -0.66
CA ARG A 120 -0.38 1.15 -1.64
C ARG A 120 1.04 0.64 -1.86
N LEU A 121 1.76 0.31 -0.79
CA LEU A 121 3.08 -0.32 -0.86
C LEU A 121 3.03 -1.68 -1.55
N ARG A 122 2.09 -2.54 -1.16
CA ARG A 122 1.91 -3.88 -1.77
C ARG A 122 1.64 -3.81 -3.27
N GLN A 123 0.93 -2.77 -3.72
CA GLN A 123 0.56 -2.57 -5.11
C GLN A 123 1.36 -1.47 -5.82
N ALA A 124 2.49 -1.05 -5.26
CA ALA A 124 3.28 0.07 -5.78
C ALA A 124 3.65 -0.10 -7.27
N GLY A 125 3.97 -1.32 -7.70
CA GLY A 125 4.24 -1.62 -9.11
C GLY A 125 3.03 -1.41 -10.02
N SER A 126 1.82 -1.66 -9.54
CA SER A 126 0.58 -1.41 -10.30
C SER A 126 0.21 0.07 -10.31
N LEU A 127 0.41 0.76 -9.18
CA LEU A 127 0.14 2.19 -9.02
C LEU A 127 1.11 3.08 -9.81
N ALA A 128 2.35 2.64 -9.97
CA ALA A 128 3.36 3.35 -10.77
C ALA A 128 3.07 3.35 -12.28
N ARG A 129 2.11 2.56 -12.76
CA ARG A 129 1.77 2.52 -14.19
C ARG A 129 0.91 3.74 -14.55
N GLN A 130 1.27 4.40 -15.66
CA GLN A 130 0.51 5.54 -16.20
C GLN A 130 -0.84 5.16 -16.82
N VAL A 131 -1.06 3.88 -17.11
CA VAL A 131 -2.32 3.41 -17.71
C VAL A 131 -3.32 3.11 -16.61
N ASP A 132 -4.41 3.88 -16.61
CA ASP A 132 -5.51 3.77 -15.67
C ASP A 132 -6.54 2.74 -16.17
N GLY A 133 -6.35 1.47 -15.81
CA GLY A 133 -7.26 0.38 -16.16
C GLY A 133 -8.29 0.05 -15.07
N PRO A 134 -9.45 -0.54 -15.43
CA PRO A 134 -10.47 -0.98 -14.49
C PRO A 134 -9.95 -2.01 -13.48
N GLU A 135 -9.04 -2.89 -13.90
CA GLU A 135 -8.42 -3.91 -13.05
C GLU A 135 -7.56 -3.28 -11.95
N ARG A 136 -6.89 -2.15 -12.24
CA ARG A 136 -6.06 -1.46 -11.27
C ARG A 136 -6.91 -0.93 -10.11
N LEU A 137 -8.04 -0.30 -10.43
CA LEU A 137 -8.96 0.24 -9.44
C LEU A 137 -9.61 -0.89 -8.61
N THR A 138 -10.16 -1.90 -9.29
CA THR A 138 -10.85 -3.01 -8.64
C THR A 138 -9.91 -3.84 -7.76
N LEU A 139 -8.70 -4.16 -8.22
CA LEU A 139 -7.71 -4.90 -7.45
C LEU A 139 -7.23 -4.12 -6.22
N PHE A 140 -7.04 -2.80 -6.34
CA PHE A 140 -6.68 -1.93 -5.22
C PHE A 140 -7.76 -1.93 -4.15
N LEU A 141 -9.02 -1.66 -4.55
CA LEU A 141 -10.15 -1.63 -3.63
C LEU A 141 -10.42 -3.01 -3.00
N ALA A 142 -10.36 -4.07 -3.79
CA ALA A 142 -10.56 -5.43 -3.28
C ALA A 142 -9.49 -5.82 -2.24
N THR A 143 -8.24 -5.44 -2.48
CA THR A 143 -7.14 -5.70 -1.52
C THR A 143 -7.26 -4.83 -0.28
N ALA A 144 -7.62 -3.56 -0.41
CA ALA A 144 -7.74 -2.63 0.71
C ALA A 144 -8.90 -2.98 1.64
N PHE A 145 -10.06 -3.31 1.07
CA PHE A 145 -11.28 -3.55 1.85
C PHE A 145 -11.57 -5.03 2.10
N LYS A 146 -10.75 -5.94 1.54
CA LYS A 146 -10.87 -7.40 1.64
C LYS A 146 -12.24 -7.93 1.21
N VAL A 147 -12.81 -7.31 0.17
CA VAL A 147 -14.14 -7.65 -0.37
C VAL A 147 -14.06 -7.72 -1.89
N PRO A 148 -14.93 -8.52 -2.56
CA PRO A 148 -14.99 -8.52 -4.02
C PRO A 148 -15.46 -7.15 -4.53
N VAL A 149 -14.80 -6.63 -5.56
CA VAL A 149 -15.16 -5.37 -6.22
C VAL A 149 -15.15 -5.55 -7.71
N GLU A 150 -16.28 -5.26 -8.36
CA GLU A 150 -16.42 -5.25 -9.81
C GLU A 150 -16.76 -3.84 -10.28
N ILE A 151 -16.42 -3.55 -11.54
CA ILE A 151 -16.75 -2.27 -12.18
C ILE A 151 -17.65 -2.51 -13.38
N LYS A 152 -18.72 -1.72 -13.46
CA LYS A 152 -19.54 -1.58 -14.64
C LYS A 152 -19.16 -0.29 -15.34
N GLU A 153 -18.51 -0.43 -16.48
CA GLU A 153 -18.08 0.68 -17.32
C GLU A 153 -19.24 1.25 -18.16
N PHE A 154 -19.04 2.47 -18.63
CA PHE A 154 -19.92 3.15 -19.58
C PHE A 154 -21.40 3.25 -19.17
N VAL A 155 -21.64 3.64 -17.92
CA VAL A 155 -23.00 3.78 -17.37
C VAL A 155 -23.67 5.00 -18.00
N ALA A 156 -24.81 4.76 -18.63
CA ALA A 156 -25.62 5.81 -19.23
C ALA A 156 -26.11 6.81 -18.19
N SER A 157 -25.90 8.10 -18.47
CA SER A 157 -26.33 9.21 -17.62
C SER A 157 -26.75 10.41 -18.46
N TRP A 158 -27.71 11.17 -17.93
CA TRP A 158 -28.17 12.41 -18.53
C TRP A 158 -27.52 13.60 -17.84
N ILE A 159 -26.67 14.30 -18.57
CA ILE A 159 -25.94 15.48 -18.14
C ILE A 159 -26.79 16.72 -18.37
N THR A 160 -27.15 17.43 -17.29
CA THR A 160 -27.85 18.72 -17.41
C THR A 160 -26.93 19.78 -17.99
N ILE A 161 -27.42 20.51 -19.00
CA ILE A 161 -26.74 21.66 -19.61
C ILE A 161 -27.17 22.93 -18.85
N PRO A 162 -26.22 23.69 -18.27
CA PRO A 162 -26.53 24.99 -17.66
C PRO A 162 -27.29 25.91 -18.61
N ALA A 163 -28.26 26.67 -18.10
CA ALA A 163 -29.13 27.53 -18.93
C ALA A 163 -28.40 28.55 -19.81
N ALA A 164 -27.18 28.95 -19.41
CA ALA A 164 -26.29 29.83 -20.17
C ALA A 164 -25.61 29.14 -21.36
N LEU A 165 -25.48 27.80 -21.32
CA LEU A 165 -24.86 26.97 -22.35
C LEU A 165 -25.90 26.29 -23.26
N GLN A 166 -27.18 26.50 -23.01
CA GLN A 166 -28.26 25.97 -23.84
C GLN A 166 -28.36 26.74 -25.15
N SER A 167 -28.68 26.01 -26.22
CA SER A 167 -28.88 26.56 -27.55
C SER A 167 -30.04 27.54 -27.61
N ARG A 168 -29.79 28.73 -28.16
CA ARG A 168 -30.79 29.78 -28.35
C ARG A 168 -30.69 30.33 -29.77
N VAL A 169 -31.73 30.14 -30.57
CA VAL A 169 -31.80 30.62 -31.95
C VAL A 169 -31.58 32.14 -31.98
N GLY A 170 -30.72 32.61 -32.90
CA GLY A 170 -30.34 34.02 -33.01
C GLY A 170 -29.43 34.55 -31.89
N LYS A 171 -28.97 33.68 -30.98
CA LYS A 171 -28.04 34.04 -29.89
C LYS A 171 -26.85 33.09 -29.87
N ALA A 172 -26.68 32.33 -28.78
CA ALA A 172 -25.54 31.47 -28.53
C ALA A 172 -25.85 30.00 -28.84
N TYR A 173 -24.82 29.25 -29.24
CA TYR A 173 -24.88 27.81 -29.45
C TYR A 173 -26.00 27.38 -30.42
N ALA A 174 -26.24 28.15 -31.49
CA ALA A 174 -27.31 27.90 -32.47
C ALA A 174 -26.80 27.28 -33.79
N ALA A 175 -25.49 27.13 -33.96
CA ALA A 175 -24.90 26.55 -35.17
C ALA A 175 -24.89 25.02 -35.11
N LEU A 176 -25.54 24.38 -36.09
CA LEU A 176 -25.53 22.93 -36.29
C LEU A 176 -24.10 22.43 -36.55
N GLY A 177 -23.77 21.26 -36.00
CA GLY A 177 -22.44 20.65 -36.12
C GLY A 177 -21.32 21.34 -35.34
N ARG A 178 -21.61 22.43 -34.62
CA ARG A 178 -20.62 23.15 -33.79
C ARG A 178 -20.99 23.17 -32.32
N GLY A 179 -22.19 23.66 -31.99
CA GLY A 179 -22.59 23.83 -30.59
C GLY A 179 -24.08 23.71 -30.33
N ALA A 180 -24.91 23.58 -31.37
CA ALA A 180 -26.33 23.35 -31.18
C ALA A 180 -26.60 21.98 -30.57
N THR A 181 -27.29 21.96 -29.43
CA THR A 181 -27.74 20.75 -28.72
C THR A 181 -29.26 20.77 -28.59
N ILE A 182 -29.88 19.60 -28.75
CA ILE A 182 -31.32 19.45 -28.57
C ILE A 182 -31.67 19.26 -27.09
N GLY A 183 -32.54 20.12 -26.57
CA GLY A 183 -33.05 20.04 -25.20
C GLY A 183 -32.06 20.47 -24.10
N PRO A 184 -32.49 20.42 -22.83
CA PRO A 184 -31.71 20.91 -21.69
C PRO A 184 -30.70 19.88 -21.15
N ARG A 185 -30.57 18.69 -21.75
CA ARG A 185 -29.74 17.59 -21.25
C ARG A 185 -29.04 16.85 -22.40
N VAL A 186 -27.81 16.41 -22.16
CA VAL A 186 -27.03 15.55 -23.07
C VAL A 186 -26.94 14.15 -22.52
N PHE A 187 -27.13 13.15 -23.38
CA PHE A 187 -26.89 11.76 -23.04
C PHE A 187 -25.40 11.43 -23.12
N SER A 188 -24.83 10.88 -22.06
CA SER A 188 -23.43 10.47 -21.99
C SER A 188 -23.29 9.09 -21.35
N ARG A 189 -22.46 8.24 -21.94
CA ARG A 189 -22.05 6.96 -21.35
C ARG A 189 -20.63 7.00 -20.77
N GLN A 190 -19.81 7.96 -21.16
CA GLN A 190 -18.37 7.99 -20.81
C GLN A 190 -18.06 8.68 -19.47
N SER A 191 -19.04 9.36 -18.88
CA SER A 191 -18.83 10.21 -17.70
C SER A 191 -19.17 9.54 -16.36
N ARG A 192 -19.65 8.29 -16.39
CA ARG A 192 -20.14 7.60 -15.20
C ARG A 192 -19.79 6.12 -15.19
N ILE A 193 -19.38 5.64 -14.02
CA ILE A 193 -19.11 4.23 -13.74
C ILE A 193 -19.90 3.78 -12.51
N GLU A 194 -20.11 2.48 -12.37
CA GLU A 194 -20.70 1.88 -11.16
C GLU A 194 -19.75 0.83 -10.59
N LEU A 195 -19.36 1.00 -9.33
CA LEU A 195 -18.63 0.01 -8.56
C LEU A 195 -19.62 -0.88 -7.83
N ARG A 196 -19.51 -2.19 -8.01
CA ARG A 196 -20.29 -3.20 -7.27
C ARG A 196 -19.38 -3.82 -6.23
N VAL A 197 -19.76 -3.72 -4.96
CA VAL A 197 -19.00 -4.26 -3.82
C VAL A 197 -19.81 -5.39 -3.19
N GLY A 198 -19.22 -6.58 -3.13
CA GLY A 198 -19.85 -7.78 -2.59
C GLY A 198 -19.90 -8.94 -3.59
N PRO A 199 -20.54 -10.06 -3.21
CA PRO A 199 -21.46 -10.21 -2.08
C PRO A 199 -20.78 -10.12 -0.71
N LEU A 200 -21.43 -9.42 0.23
CA LEU A 200 -20.97 -9.18 1.60
C LEU A 200 -21.80 -9.94 2.63
N ASP A 201 -21.27 -10.17 3.82
CA ASP A 201 -22.09 -10.49 4.99
C ASP A 201 -22.83 -9.24 5.51
N LEU A 202 -23.69 -9.43 6.52
CA LEU A 202 -24.52 -8.34 7.04
C LEU A 202 -23.71 -7.26 7.78
N ASP A 203 -22.61 -7.63 8.43
CA ASP A 203 -21.81 -6.69 9.24
C ASP A 203 -20.91 -5.84 8.33
N ASP A 204 -20.28 -6.47 7.33
CA ASP A 204 -19.57 -5.79 6.26
C ASP A 204 -20.52 -4.88 5.49
N PHE A 205 -21.71 -5.35 5.11
CA PHE A 205 -22.72 -4.53 4.45
C PHE A 205 -23.08 -3.29 5.26
N LYS A 206 -23.34 -3.44 6.56
CA LYS A 206 -23.64 -2.31 7.46
C LYS A 206 -22.49 -1.32 7.50
N SER A 207 -21.23 -1.80 7.54
CA SER A 207 -20.05 -0.93 7.56
C SER A 207 -19.87 -0.10 6.29
N PHE A 208 -20.49 -0.48 5.17
CA PHE A 208 -20.52 0.29 3.93
C PHE A 208 -21.71 1.26 3.82
N LEU A 209 -22.56 1.37 4.86
CA LEU A 209 -23.69 2.29 4.84
C LEU A 209 -23.27 3.77 5.05
N PRO A 210 -24.11 4.72 4.60
CA PRO A 210 -23.87 6.14 4.85
C PRO A 210 -23.76 6.48 6.34
N GLY A 211 -22.65 7.10 6.72
CA GLY A 211 -22.31 7.47 8.10
C GLY A 211 -21.13 6.66 8.67
N GLU A 212 -20.79 5.54 8.05
CA GLU A 212 -19.74 4.65 8.53
C GLU A 212 -18.34 5.03 8.04
N ARG A 213 -17.32 4.75 8.88
CA ARG A 213 -15.91 5.02 8.57
C ARG A 213 -15.43 4.28 7.32
N ARG A 214 -15.84 3.02 7.13
CA ARG A 214 -15.37 2.19 6.01
C ARG A 214 -15.83 2.76 4.67
N LEU A 215 -17.07 3.25 4.58
CA LEU A 215 -17.55 3.94 3.38
C LEU A 215 -16.77 5.25 3.13
N ALA A 216 -16.48 6.03 4.17
CA ALA A 216 -15.70 7.25 4.03
C ALA A 216 -14.28 6.97 3.49
N LEU A 217 -13.61 5.94 4.02
CA LEU A 217 -12.32 5.48 3.53
C LEU A 217 -12.42 4.97 2.08
N PHE A 218 -13.49 4.24 1.74
CA PHE A 218 -13.71 3.75 0.37
C PHE A 218 -13.84 4.90 -0.62
N LYS A 219 -14.63 5.93 -0.29
CA LYS A 219 -14.74 7.13 -1.13
C LYS A 219 -13.41 7.84 -1.30
N LYS A 220 -12.61 7.93 -0.23
CA LYS A 220 -11.26 8.51 -0.29
C LYS A 220 -10.35 7.69 -1.22
N ALA A 221 -10.29 6.38 -1.03
CA ALA A 221 -9.50 5.47 -1.86
C ALA A 221 -9.86 5.57 -3.35
N VAL A 222 -11.15 5.62 -3.68
CA VAL A 222 -11.59 5.84 -5.07
C VAL A 222 -11.12 7.20 -5.58
N ARG A 223 -11.32 8.28 -4.82
CA ARG A 223 -10.89 9.63 -5.20
C ARG A 223 -9.38 9.72 -5.41
N ASP A 224 -8.58 9.09 -4.57
CA ASP A 224 -7.12 9.08 -4.71
C ASP A 224 -6.67 8.38 -6.01
N MET A 225 -7.44 7.39 -6.48
CA MET A 225 -7.10 6.56 -7.63
C MET A 225 -7.55 7.14 -8.98
N ILE A 226 -8.73 7.77 -9.04
CA ILE A 226 -9.32 8.29 -10.30
C ILE A 226 -9.56 9.81 -10.29
N GLY A 227 -9.31 10.48 -9.16
CA GLY A 227 -9.65 11.88 -8.96
C GLY A 227 -11.16 12.13 -8.93
N GLU A 228 -11.56 13.23 -9.57
CA GLU A 228 -12.96 13.67 -9.69
C GLU A 228 -13.44 13.73 -11.15
N ALA A 229 -12.71 13.09 -12.06
CA ALA A 229 -12.98 13.15 -13.50
C ALA A 229 -14.27 12.42 -13.91
N LEU A 230 -14.69 11.41 -13.13
CA LEU A 230 -15.86 10.57 -13.40
C LEU A 230 -16.82 10.59 -12.22
N ASP A 231 -18.12 10.53 -12.50
CA ASP A 231 -19.12 10.23 -11.49
C ASP A 231 -19.08 8.73 -11.19
N VAL A 232 -18.93 8.38 -9.91
CA VAL A 232 -18.90 7.00 -9.45
C VAL A 232 -20.16 6.70 -8.65
N ASP A 233 -20.92 5.72 -9.11
CA ASP A 233 -21.97 5.12 -8.30
C ASP A 233 -21.42 3.91 -7.54
N LEU A 234 -21.95 3.65 -6.35
CA LEU A 234 -21.61 2.49 -5.54
C LEU A 234 -22.85 1.63 -5.32
N ARG A 235 -22.83 0.40 -5.80
CA ARG A 235 -23.82 -0.63 -5.51
C ARG A 235 -23.23 -1.59 -4.48
N ILE A 236 -23.92 -1.74 -3.36
CA ILE A 236 -23.49 -2.64 -2.28
C ILE A 236 -24.35 -3.89 -2.37
N VAL A 237 -23.71 -5.06 -2.46
CA VAL A 237 -24.36 -6.34 -2.66
C VAL A 237 -24.29 -7.16 -1.38
N LEU A 238 -25.43 -7.49 -0.78
CA LEU A 238 -25.54 -8.36 0.39
C LEU A 238 -25.73 -9.81 -0.06
N ALA A 239 -24.97 -10.74 0.49
CA ALA A 239 -25.13 -12.17 0.21
C ALA A 239 -26.56 -12.63 0.52
N ARG A 240 -27.14 -13.47 -0.34
CA ARG A 240 -28.52 -13.97 -0.19
C ARG A 240 -28.82 -14.56 1.20
N ASP A 241 -27.85 -15.27 1.77
CA ASP A 241 -27.97 -16.01 3.03
C ASP A 241 -27.82 -15.07 4.25
N ALA A 242 -27.32 -13.85 4.03
CA ALA A 242 -27.12 -12.83 5.06
C ALA A 242 -28.25 -11.78 5.11
N VAL A 243 -29.28 -11.91 4.26
CA VAL A 243 -30.45 -11.01 4.26
C VAL A 243 -31.24 -11.19 5.56
N PRO A 244 -31.35 -10.16 6.42
CA PRO A 244 -32.06 -10.28 7.68
C PRO A 244 -33.58 -10.41 7.46
N PRO A 245 -34.29 -11.16 8.32
CA PRO A 245 -35.73 -11.21 8.27
C PRO A 245 -36.31 -9.82 8.57
N PRO A 246 -37.36 -9.36 7.86
CA PRO A 246 -37.93 -8.03 8.05
C PRO A 246 -38.73 -7.97 9.36
N LYS A 247 -38.03 -7.76 10.47
CA LYS A 247 -38.62 -7.58 11.81
C LYS A 247 -38.50 -6.11 12.24
N ILE A 248 -39.62 -5.54 12.66
CA ILE A 248 -39.69 -4.18 13.20
C ILE A 248 -38.68 -4.03 14.36
N GLY A 249 -37.95 -2.92 14.38
CA GLY A 249 -36.93 -2.62 15.41
C GLY A 249 -35.53 -3.18 15.13
N THR A 250 -35.37 -4.04 14.12
CA THR A 250 -34.06 -4.64 13.77
C THR A 250 -33.51 -4.23 12.41
N VAL A 251 -34.36 -3.65 11.56
CA VAL A 251 -34.02 -3.22 10.20
C VAL A 251 -34.25 -1.72 10.01
N GLN A 252 -33.47 -1.11 9.12
CA GLN A 252 -33.60 0.30 8.72
C GLN A 252 -34.22 0.36 7.33
N LEU A 253 -35.30 1.14 7.20
CA LEU A 253 -36.01 1.31 5.93
C LEU A 253 -35.08 1.92 4.87
N GLY A 254 -35.11 1.38 3.65
CA GLY A 254 -34.29 1.84 2.53
C GLY A 254 -32.79 1.54 2.67
N ARG A 255 -32.38 0.79 3.70
CA ARG A 255 -30.98 0.42 3.94
C ARG A 255 -30.80 -1.08 4.15
N THR A 256 -31.54 -1.66 5.10
CA THR A 256 -31.37 -3.06 5.54
C THR A 256 -32.69 -3.83 5.60
N SER A 257 -33.74 -3.33 4.93
CA SER A 257 -35.07 -3.94 4.90
C SER A 257 -35.40 -4.50 3.52
N TRP A 258 -35.68 -5.80 3.44
CA TRP A 258 -36.22 -6.46 2.24
C TRP A 258 -37.56 -7.12 2.57
N LEU A 259 -38.62 -6.73 1.86
CA LEU A 259 -39.95 -7.31 2.05
C LEU A 259 -40.15 -8.49 1.09
N ALA A 260 -40.51 -9.66 1.65
CA ALA A 260 -40.95 -10.84 0.91
C ALA A 260 -40.05 -11.22 -0.29
N ARG A 261 -38.73 -11.27 -0.07
CA ARG A 261 -37.78 -11.56 -1.14
C ARG A 261 -37.80 -13.06 -1.52
N PRO A 262 -38.07 -13.42 -2.78
CA PRO A 262 -37.98 -14.82 -3.22
C PRO A 262 -36.52 -15.30 -3.14
N ALA A 263 -36.30 -16.53 -2.64
CA ALA A 263 -34.96 -17.13 -2.55
C ALA A 263 -34.27 -17.26 -3.92
N GLU A 264 -35.06 -17.34 -5.00
CA GLU A 264 -34.58 -17.40 -6.39
C GLU A 264 -33.97 -16.09 -6.89
N LYS A 265 -34.18 -14.97 -6.18
CA LYS A 265 -33.74 -13.62 -6.60
C LYS A 265 -32.24 -13.35 -6.33
N GLY A 266 -31.48 -14.34 -5.85
CA GLY A 266 -30.03 -14.25 -5.63
C GLY A 266 -29.60 -13.24 -4.56
N ASP A 267 -28.37 -12.72 -4.67
CA ASP A 267 -27.79 -11.73 -3.74
C ASP A 267 -28.48 -10.36 -3.82
N ALA A 268 -28.61 -9.66 -2.69
CA ALA A 268 -29.32 -8.38 -2.55
C ALA A 268 -28.50 -7.23 -3.10
N ASP A 269 -28.83 -6.78 -4.30
CA ASP A 269 -28.10 -5.71 -4.99
C ASP A 269 -28.92 -4.42 -5.13
N ASP A 270 -30.03 -4.29 -4.39
CA ASP A 270 -30.96 -3.16 -4.49
C ASP A 270 -30.34 -1.82 -4.05
N LEU A 271 -29.41 -1.83 -3.08
CA LEU A 271 -28.83 -0.60 -2.51
C LEU A 271 -27.80 0.03 -3.45
N LYS A 272 -28.16 1.19 -4.03
CA LYS A 272 -27.29 2.00 -4.88
C LYS A 272 -27.13 3.42 -4.36
N LEU A 273 -25.91 3.76 -3.95
CA LEU A 273 -25.49 5.11 -3.61
C LEU A 273 -25.02 5.82 -4.87
N ARG A 274 -25.66 6.93 -5.24
CA ARG A 274 -25.28 7.69 -6.44
C ARG A 274 -24.19 8.70 -6.15
N THR A 275 -23.26 8.85 -7.10
CA THR A 275 -22.24 9.90 -7.12
C THR A 275 -21.45 9.98 -5.79
N VAL A 276 -20.93 8.84 -5.34
CA VAL A 276 -20.12 8.76 -4.11
C VAL A 276 -18.78 9.50 -4.23
N VAL A 277 -18.28 9.60 -5.47
CA VAL A 277 -17.12 10.38 -5.91
C VAL A 277 -17.50 10.99 -7.26
N GLY A 278 -17.09 12.23 -7.52
CA GLY A 278 -17.30 12.89 -8.81
C GLY A 278 -17.39 14.40 -8.68
N TRP A 279 -17.32 15.07 -9.82
CA TRP A 279 -17.38 16.54 -9.95
C TRP A 279 -18.73 17.12 -9.52
N ARG A 280 -19.80 16.31 -9.44
CA ARG A 280 -21.19 16.77 -9.24
C ARG A 280 -21.76 16.27 -7.90
N PRO A 281 -21.31 16.80 -6.76
CA PRO A 281 -21.78 16.35 -5.45
C PRO A 281 -23.29 16.61 -5.22
N GLU A 282 -23.92 17.51 -5.97
CA GLU A 282 -25.35 17.86 -5.84
C GLU A 282 -26.33 16.73 -6.23
N MET A 283 -25.86 15.62 -6.82
CA MET A 283 -26.70 14.46 -7.19
C MET A 283 -26.54 13.25 -6.27
N ALA A 284 -26.04 13.44 -5.04
CA ALA A 284 -25.96 12.39 -4.02
C ALA A 284 -27.36 12.08 -3.44
N GLU A 285 -28.28 11.60 -4.27
CA GLU A 285 -29.53 10.99 -3.80
C GLU A 285 -29.28 9.50 -3.52
N ALA A 286 -29.57 9.08 -2.29
CA ALA A 286 -29.78 7.66 -2.01
C ALA A 286 -31.08 7.25 -2.72
N ALA A 287 -30.95 6.51 -3.83
CA ALA A 287 -32.11 5.86 -4.42
C ALA A 287 -32.44 4.65 -3.54
N ALA A 288 -33.48 4.81 -2.72
CA ALA A 288 -34.11 3.75 -1.93
C ALA A 288 -35.13 2.97 -2.78
#